data_AF-A0A6J4KQX0-F1
#
_entry.id   AF-A0A6J4KQX0-F1
#
_cell.length_a   1.000
_cell.length_b   1.000
_cell.length_c   1.000
_cell.angle_alpha   90.00
_cell.angle_beta   90.00
_cell.angle_gamma   90.00
#
_symmetry.space_group_name_H-M   'P 1'
#
loop_
_entity.id
_entity.type
_entity.pdbx_description
1 polymer ?
#
loop_
_entity_poly.entity_id
_entity_poly.type
_entity_poly.pdbx_seq_one_letter_code
_entity_poly.pdbx_strand_id
1 'polypeptide(L)'
;MPLQPPLRRPRPALLATALVALLALTPASAQGDTPSPAPVSTPTPASDPSPASTATPSPTPSPTPSASPTPAAGSGVEASATPALSLRVGSSGPVAGRFYQDVGRYAFSGTVDDLAAGSPVSVYSRLVTRTAWTKVAQATVANGAFAATRPVTALGTFVFVATTGGAPGSGDEIASAPVQVQVADSTITLDRPAARVDALKNPSLTGSVVPARRGVSVHVDVRVGTRFRLHRLVTTDEAGRFRATFSYGKGKLAGYSVRATHRATNRDRWEISGTRTLRRVAVLNAVVTPTTAADVAKTYRKGCPVGPSKLSTIRMNFFGRDKVMHRGVLIVRTDLVPEMKRSFGEGLRARFPIAKMKNPNVYDGNDPRQMAANNTSGFNCRKVVGNPYAQSPHSYGTAIDVTPVQNPYRDRTGKWWPEAGKAYRDRTPLRFGMLGTRSALTEQLRDDGFFWGGLWSPGRDYQHFEYRR
;
A
#
# COMPACT_ATOMS: atom_id res chain seq x y z
N MET A 1 -30.39 57.83 -1.48
CA MET A 1 -29.66 57.45 -0.25
C MET A 1 -30.62 57.55 0.91
N PRO A 2 -31.01 56.42 1.50
CA PRO A 2 -30.69 56.23 2.92
C PRO A 2 -30.24 54.81 3.30
N LEU A 3 -29.28 54.82 4.22
CA LEU A 3 -28.79 53.84 5.20
C LEU A 3 -29.47 52.47 5.36
N GLN A 4 -28.63 51.43 5.27
CA GLN A 4 -28.87 50.05 5.75
C GLN A 4 -29.01 49.99 7.29
N PRO A 5 -29.86 49.09 7.81
CA PRO A 5 -29.80 48.65 9.21
C PRO A 5 -28.90 47.39 9.40
N PRO A 6 -28.40 47.12 10.62
CA PRO A 6 -27.24 46.26 10.84
C PRO A 6 -27.54 44.76 10.95
N LEU A 7 -26.54 43.97 10.54
CA LEU A 7 -26.46 42.50 10.63
C LEU A 7 -26.48 42.01 12.09
N ARG A 8 -27.48 41.20 12.45
CA ARG A 8 -27.50 40.40 13.69
C ARG A 8 -26.64 39.15 13.54
N ARG A 9 -25.68 38.97 14.45
CA ARG A 9 -24.87 37.74 14.64
C ARG A 9 -25.73 36.62 15.26
N PRO A 10 -25.62 35.35 14.82
CA PRO A 10 -26.18 34.23 15.56
C PRO A 10 -25.23 33.77 16.68
N ARG A 11 -25.79 33.54 17.88
CA ARG A 11 -25.14 32.94 19.06
C ARG A 11 -25.09 31.40 18.92
N PRO A 12 -24.14 30.72 19.59
CA PRO A 12 -23.93 29.28 19.46
C PRO A 12 -24.96 28.48 20.26
N ALA A 13 -25.50 27.41 19.67
CA ALA A 13 -26.37 26.45 20.35
C ALA A 13 -25.52 25.35 21.02
N LEU A 14 -25.87 25.06 22.27
CA LEU A 14 -25.23 24.12 23.17
C LEU A 14 -25.26 22.67 22.67
N LEU A 15 -24.16 21.95 22.90
CA LEU A 15 -24.06 20.49 22.89
C LEU A 15 -24.89 19.90 24.05
N ALA A 16 -25.79 18.99 23.74
CA ALA A 16 -26.36 18.05 24.70
C ALA A 16 -25.76 16.65 24.44
N THR A 17 -25.04 16.17 25.44
CA THR A 17 -24.43 14.85 25.58
C THR A 17 -25.48 13.73 25.62
N ALA A 18 -25.35 12.74 24.73
CA ALA A 18 -26.10 11.48 24.79
C ALA A 18 -25.22 10.39 25.41
N LEU A 19 -25.65 9.90 26.57
CA LEU A 19 -25.10 8.80 27.34
C LEU A 19 -25.54 7.47 26.70
N VAL A 20 -24.60 6.63 26.24
CA VAL A 20 -24.89 5.27 25.77
C VAL A 20 -24.48 4.29 26.87
N ALA A 21 -25.48 3.70 27.53
CA ALA A 21 -25.31 2.59 28.46
C ALA A 21 -25.14 1.28 27.67
N LEU A 22 -24.05 0.56 27.96
CA LEU A 22 -23.68 -0.72 27.38
C LEU A 22 -24.29 -1.83 28.25
N LEU A 23 -25.36 -2.49 27.79
CA LEU A 23 -25.87 -3.72 28.39
C LEU A 23 -25.16 -4.92 27.76
N ALA A 24 -24.43 -5.67 28.56
CA ALA A 24 -23.88 -6.98 28.21
C ALA A 24 -24.94 -8.06 28.42
N LEU A 25 -25.22 -8.85 27.38
CA LEU A 25 -25.98 -10.10 27.45
C LEU A 25 -25.24 -11.15 26.62
N THR A 26 -24.66 -12.12 27.32
CA THR A 26 -24.21 -13.41 26.79
C THR A 26 -25.42 -14.24 26.32
N PRO A 27 -25.21 -15.16 25.37
CA PRO A 27 -25.34 -16.55 25.78
C PRO A 27 -24.23 -17.47 25.26
N ALA A 28 -24.05 -18.54 26.04
CA ALA A 28 -23.10 -19.63 25.85
C ALA A 28 -23.65 -20.74 24.94
N SER A 29 -22.72 -21.65 24.60
CA SER A 29 -22.89 -23.01 24.07
C SER A 29 -23.12 -23.13 22.56
N ALA A 30 -22.66 -24.16 21.85
CA ALA A 30 -21.62 -25.19 21.99
C ALA A 30 -21.66 -25.95 20.64
N GLN A 31 -20.50 -26.42 20.15
CA GLN A 31 -20.28 -27.73 19.48
C GLN A 31 -19.24 -27.69 18.33
N GLY A 32 -18.24 -28.56 18.47
CA GLY A 32 -17.82 -29.46 17.40
C GLY A 32 -16.61 -29.07 16.55
N ASP A 33 -15.42 -28.91 17.13
CA ASP A 33 -14.18 -28.93 16.35
C ASP A 33 -13.72 -30.37 16.11
N THR A 34 -13.70 -30.76 14.84
CA THR A 34 -13.10 -32.00 14.32
C THR A 34 -11.64 -31.70 13.96
N PRO A 35 -10.64 -32.47 14.42
CA PRO A 35 -9.24 -32.18 14.10
C PRO A 35 -8.90 -32.53 12.65
N SER A 36 -8.33 -31.56 11.93
CA SER A 36 -7.74 -31.72 10.60
C SER A 36 -6.34 -32.34 10.71
N PRO A 37 -5.97 -33.31 9.84
CA PRO A 37 -4.71 -34.04 9.97
C PRO A 37 -3.48 -33.21 9.55
N ALA A 38 -2.38 -33.43 10.27
CA ALA A 38 -1.08 -32.81 10.06
C ALA A 38 -0.45 -33.18 8.70
N PRO A 39 0.32 -32.27 8.06
CA PRO A 39 1.07 -32.62 6.86
C PRO A 39 2.30 -33.46 7.21
N VAL A 40 2.44 -34.56 6.47
CA VAL A 40 3.53 -35.54 6.51
C VAL A 40 4.84 -34.90 6.02
N SER A 41 5.90 -35.03 6.82
CA SER A 41 7.27 -34.64 6.49
C SER A 41 7.88 -35.62 5.47
N THR A 42 8.43 -35.11 4.37
CA THR A 42 9.22 -35.89 3.40
C THR A 42 10.72 -35.83 3.77
N PRO A 43 11.47 -36.94 3.71
CA PRO A 43 12.86 -36.99 4.19
C PRO A 43 13.87 -36.42 3.18
N THR A 44 14.88 -35.72 3.71
CA THR A 44 16.10 -35.27 3.02
C THR A 44 17.05 -36.45 2.79
N PRO A 45 17.65 -36.64 1.61
CA PRO A 45 18.75 -37.58 1.43
C PRO A 45 20.09 -36.94 1.85
N ALA A 46 20.85 -37.68 2.65
CA ALA A 46 22.25 -37.45 2.98
C ALA A 46 23.16 -37.96 1.85
N SER A 47 24.32 -37.32 1.65
CA SER A 47 25.42 -37.85 0.84
C SER A 47 26.76 -37.40 1.43
N ASP A 48 27.44 -38.41 1.98
CA ASP A 48 28.86 -38.72 2.25
C ASP A 48 30.02 -37.68 2.19
N PRO A 49 31.13 -37.92 2.94
CA PRO A 49 32.31 -37.06 3.05
C PRO A 49 33.59 -37.55 2.33
N SER A 50 34.62 -36.67 2.35
CA SER A 50 36.08 -36.91 2.22
C SER A 50 36.70 -37.05 0.79
N PRO A 51 38.03 -36.79 0.56
CA PRO A 51 39.12 -36.79 1.54
C PRO A 51 40.20 -35.68 1.48
N ALA A 52 41.09 -35.82 2.47
CA ALA A 52 42.29 -35.10 2.88
C ALA A 52 43.28 -34.64 1.80
N SER A 53 44.06 -33.60 2.13
CA SER A 53 45.37 -33.32 1.53
C SER A 53 46.44 -33.08 2.61
N THR A 54 47.65 -33.44 2.21
CA THR A 54 48.76 -34.01 2.97
C THR A 54 49.72 -32.94 3.53
N ALA A 55 50.53 -33.34 4.51
CA ALA A 55 51.45 -32.52 5.29
C ALA A 55 52.86 -32.36 4.66
N THR A 56 53.49 -31.18 4.87
CA THR A 56 54.91 -30.89 5.29
C THR A 56 56.05 -31.30 4.31
N PRO A 57 57.25 -30.62 4.18
CA PRO A 57 58.02 -30.01 5.27
C PRO A 57 58.80 -28.68 5.05
N SER A 58 59.23 -28.17 6.20
CA SER A 58 60.22 -27.11 6.47
C SER A 58 61.67 -27.55 6.20
N PRO A 59 62.62 -26.61 6.06
CA PRO A 59 63.91 -26.79 6.76
C PRO A 59 64.47 -25.53 7.48
N THR A 60 65.02 -25.79 8.66
CA THR A 60 65.94 -25.04 9.57
C THR A 60 67.42 -25.19 9.08
N PRO A 61 68.54 -24.65 9.67
CA PRO A 61 68.82 -23.61 10.70
C PRO A 61 69.88 -22.52 10.36
N SER A 62 69.93 -21.46 11.21
CA SER A 62 71.05 -20.77 11.94
C SER A 62 72.48 -20.63 11.33
N PRO A 63 73.25 -19.56 11.66
CA PRO A 63 73.95 -19.52 12.96
C PRO A 63 74.09 -18.14 13.67
N THR A 64 74.31 -18.21 14.98
CA THR A 64 74.79 -17.19 15.95
C THR A 64 76.27 -16.82 15.71
N PRO A 65 76.77 -15.65 16.17
CA PRO A 65 77.50 -15.56 17.46
C PRO A 65 77.12 -14.30 18.28
N SER A 66 76.89 -14.38 19.59
CA SER A 66 77.86 -14.34 20.72
C SER A 66 78.55 -12.98 20.93
N ALA A 67 78.15 -12.26 21.99
CA ALA A 67 78.99 -11.87 23.13
C ALA A 67 78.43 -10.63 23.86
N SER A 68 78.26 -10.77 25.17
CA SER A 68 78.04 -9.71 26.14
C SER A 68 79.35 -8.94 26.41
N PRO A 69 79.27 -7.65 26.79
CA PRO A 69 79.78 -7.33 28.12
C PRO A 69 78.90 -6.33 28.89
N THR A 70 78.70 -6.61 30.17
CA THR A 70 78.39 -5.63 31.22
C THR A 70 79.73 -5.00 31.65
N PRO A 71 79.84 -3.66 31.80
CA PRO A 71 79.73 -3.12 33.15
C PRO A 71 79.16 -1.69 33.29
N ALA A 72 78.84 -1.41 34.56
CA ALA A 72 78.85 -0.12 35.27
C ALA A 72 77.58 0.73 35.29
N ALA A 73 77.12 0.93 36.52
CA ALA A 73 76.12 1.87 36.95
C ALA A 73 76.51 3.31 36.58
N GLY A 74 75.58 4.02 35.95
CA GLY A 74 75.61 5.45 35.75
C GLY A 74 74.19 5.98 35.91
N SER A 75 73.95 6.67 37.02
CA SER A 75 72.75 7.46 37.27
C SER A 75 72.59 8.51 36.15
N GLY A 76 71.40 8.62 35.55
CA GLY A 76 71.15 9.72 34.62
C GLY A 76 69.91 9.56 33.74
N VAL A 77 68.82 10.19 34.20
CA VAL A 77 67.66 10.68 33.42
C VAL A 77 66.73 9.60 32.86
N GLU A 78 65.61 9.39 33.55
CA GLU A 78 64.39 8.84 32.96
C GLU A 78 64.06 9.62 31.68
N ALA A 79 64.15 8.96 30.54
CA ALA A 79 63.52 9.46 29.33
C ALA A 79 62.01 9.50 29.63
N SER A 80 61.45 10.70 29.82
CA SER A 80 60.01 10.92 29.86
C SER A 80 59.42 10.31 28.60
N ALA A 81 58.80 9.13 28.74
CA ALA A 81 57.98 8.56 27.69
C ALA A 81 56.93 9.62 27.34
N THR A 82 56.91 10.09 26.10
CA THR A 82 55.84 10.97 25.65
C THR A 82 54.53 10.20 25.85
N PRO A 83 53.53 10.76 26.58
CA PRO A 83 52.32 10.01 26.90
C PRO A 83 51.69 9.46 25.62
N ALA A 84 51.52 8.14 25.53
CA ALA A 84 50.93 7.53 24.35
C ALA A 84 49.41 7.65 24.43
N LEU A 85 48.84 8.51 23.59
CA LEU A 85 47.40 8.67 23.45
C LEU A 85 46.90 7.86 22.25
N SER A 86 45.98 6.92 22.48
CA SER A 86 45.35 6.15 21.41
C SER A 86 43.91 6.60 21.14
N LEU A 87 43.44 6.42 19.90
CA LEU A 87 42.05 6.66 19.53
C LEU A 87 41.55 5.51 18.64
N ARG A 88 40.37 5.01 18.98
CA ARG A 88 39.52 4.16 18.16
C ARG A 88 38.19 4.85 17.95
N VAL A 89 37.68 4.77 16.73
CA VAL A 89 36.35 5.30 16.36
C VAL A 89 35.49 4.14 15.89
N GLY A 90 34.67 3.61 16.80
CA GLY A 90 33.68 2.57 16.52
C GLY A 90 32.34 3.18 16.09
N SER A 91 31.51 2.38 15.42
CA SER A 91 30.10 2.70 15.22
C SER A 91 29.29 2.03 16.33
N SER A 92 28.37 2.78 16.93
CA SER A 92 27.38 2.24 17.86
C SER A 92 25.96 2.62 17.43
N GLY A 93 24.98 1.83 17.87
CA GLY A 93 23.58 1.97 17.48
C GLY A 93 23.14 0.90 16.48
N PRO A 94 22.12 1.18 15.65
CA PRO A 94 21.39 0.13 14.93
C PRO A 94 22.13 -0.45 13.71
N VAL A 95 23.35 0.02 13.43
CA VAL A 95 24.15 -0.41 12.28
C VAL A 95 25.60 -0.56 12.72
N ALA A 96 26.09 -1.80 12.73
CA ALA A 96 27.46 -2.09 13.12
C ALA A 96 28.43 -1.92 11.94
N GLY A 97 29.66 -1.52 12.24
CA GLY A 97 30.79 -1.46 11.30
C GLY A 97 30.72 -0.33 10.24
N ARG A 98 29.68 0.51 10.23
CA ARG A 98 29.51 1.60 9.27
C ARG A 98 28.82 2.81 9.90
N PHE A 99 29.02 3.99 9.31
CA PHE A 99 28.47 5.24 9.80
C PHE A 99 27.50 5.84 8.78
N TYR A 100 26.36 6.32 9.25
CA TYR A 100 25.32 6.94 8.41
C TYR A 100 24.89 8.28 8.99
N GLN A 101 24.79 9.33 8.17
CA GLN A 101 24.62 10.70 8.67
C GLN A 101 23.33 10.99 9.47
N ASP A 102 22.35 10.10 9.42
CA ASP A 102 21.05 10.29 10.09
C ASP A 102 20.77 9.25 11.18
N VAL A 103 21.70 8.31 11.37
CA VAL A 103 21.48 7.08 12.16
C VAL A 103 22.76 6.63 12.86
N GLY A 104 22.63 6.21 14.11
CA GLY A 104 23.75 5.67 14.88
C GLY A 104 24.64 6.75 15.46
N ARG A 105 25.76 6.34 16.06
CA ARG A 105 26.65 7.22 16.81
C ARG A 105 28.10 6.84 16.53
N TYR A 106 28.97 7.84 16.56
CA TYR A 106 30.39 7.61 16.82
C TYR A 106 30.56 7.15 18.27
N ALA A 107 31.34 6.09 18.47
CA ALA A 107 31.83 5.63 19.76
C ALA A 107 33.35 5.83 19.77
N PHE A 108 33.79 6.88 20.41
CA PHE A 108 35.20 7.20 20.62
C PHE A 108 35.68 6.45 21.85
N SER A 109 36.80 5.75 21.74
CA SER A 109 37.48 5.16 22.89
C SER A 109 38.99 5.16 22.69
N GLY A 110 39.75 5.11 23.78
CA GLY A 110 41.20 5.06 23.72
C GLY A 110 41.81 4.92 25.10
N THR A 111 43.11 4.70 25.11
CA THR A 111 43.97 4.64 26.29
C THR A 111 44.84 5.88 26.35
N VAL A 112 45.18 6.30 27.57
CA VAL A 112 46.12 7.39 27.81
C VAL A 112 47.09 6.93 28.88
N ASP A 113 48.37 6.95 28.56
CA ASP A 113 49.43 6.72 29.53
C ASP A 113 49.72 8.01 30.32
N ASP A 114 50.15 7.87 31.57
CA ASP A 114 50.66 8.97 32.40
C ASP A 114 49.74 10.20 32.56
N LEU A 115 48.42 10.01 32.47
CA LEU A 115 47.42 11.05 32.71
C LEU A 115 46.53 10.71 33.92
N ALA A 116 46.42 11.65 34.87
CA ALA A 116 45.62 11.45 36.08
C ALA A 116 44.13 11.24 35.75
N ALA A 117 43.45 10.41 36.54
CA ALA A 117 42.01 10.25 36.45
C ALA A 117 41.29 11.60 36.60
N GLY A 118 40.25 11.83 35.80
CA GLY A 118 39.54 13.10 35.71
C GLY A 118 40.10 14.08 34.68
N SER A 119 41.31 13.84 34.15
CA SER A 119 41.90 14.71 33.13
C SER A 119 41.09 14.70 31.82
N PRO A 120 40.91 15.85 31.14
CA PRO A 120 40.10 15.93 29.94
C PRO A 120 40.86 15.45 28.69
N VAL A 121 40.19 14.61 27.89
CA VAL A 121 40.59 14.25 26.53
C VAL A 121 39.55 14.81 25.57
N SER A 122 40.00 15.64 24.63
CA SER A 122 39.14 16.21 23.58
C SER A 122 39.30 15.39 22.29
N VAL A 123 38.20 15.09 21.63
CA VAL A 123 38.22 14.53 20.26
C VAL A 123 37.92 15.66 19.29
N TYR A 124 38.77 15.84 18.29
CA TYR A 124 38.58 16.78 17.20
C TYR A 124 38.27 16.04 15.91
N SER A 125 37.51 16.68 15.02
CA SER A 125 37.31 16.19 13.66
C SER A 125 37.45 17.27 12.61
N ARG A 126 37.76 16.84 11.39
CA ARG A 126 37.67 17.65 10.18
C ARG A 126 37.26 16.78 9.01
N LEU A 127 36.68 17.37 7.97
CA LEU A 127 36.57 16.71 6.67
C LEU A 127 37.98 16.53 6.10
N VAL A 128 38.23 15.43 5.38
CA VAL A 128 39.53 15.21 4.72
C VAL A 128 39.89 16.35 3.76
N THR A 129 38.89 17.04 3.21
CA THR A 129 39.02 18.19 2.30
C THR A 129 39.24 19.53 3.01
N ARG A 130 39.25 19.58 4.34
CA ARG A 130 39.41 20.81 5.14
C ARG A 130 40.61 20.70 6.06
N THR A 131 41.20 21.82 6.43
CA THR A 131 42.33 21.90 7.36
C THR A 131 41.90 22.22 8.80
N ALA A 132 40.84 23.00 8.97
CA ALA A 132 40.37 23.42 10.28
C ALA A 132 39.77 22.27 11.11
N TRP A 133 40.23 22.13 12.35
CA TRP A 133 39.72 21.17 13.33
C TRP A 133 38.52 21.74 14.10
N THR A 134 37.55 20.88 14.39
CA THR A 134 36.41 21.21 15.26
C THR A 134 36.38 20.23 16.43
N LYS A 135 36.30 20.74 17.67
CA LYS A 135 36.11 19.88 18.84
C LYS A 135 34.74 19.21 18.73
N VAL A 136 34.72 17.88 18.73
CA VAL A 136 33.52 17.08 18.55
C VAL A 136 33.05 16.35 19.79
N ALA A 137 33.95 16.02 20.71
CA ALA A 137 33.59 15.42 21.98
C ALA A 137 34.66 15.75 23.03
N GLN A 138 34.30 15.59 24.30
CA GLN A 138 35.24 15.62 25.41
C GLN A 138 34.85 14.50 26.39
N ALA A 139 35.85 13.80 26.90
CA ALA A 139 35.71 12.76 27.92
C ALA A 139 36.72 13.02 29.03
N THR A 140 36.51 12.41 30.18
CA THR A 140 37.48 12.39 31.28
C THR A 140 38.14 11.02 31.35
N VAL A 141 39.44 10.99 31.66
CA VAL A 141 40.16 9.72 31.86
C VAL A 141 39.65 9.02 33.11
N ALA A 142 39.36 7.73 32.98
CA ALA A 142 39.05 6.82 34.08
C ALA A 142 39.80 5.51 33.85
N ASN A 143 40.57 5.07 34.84
CA ASN A 143 41.39 3.84 34.77
C ASN A 143 42.28 3.77 33.52
N GLY A 144 42.96 4.89 33.18
CA GLY A 144 43.84 4.97 32.01
C GLY A 144 43.13 4.96 30.65
N ALA A 145 41.79 5.09 30.62
CA ALA A 145 41.01 5.07 29.39
C ALA A 145 40.01 6.23 29.33
N PHE A 146 39.54 6.53 28.12
CA PHE A 146 38.46 7.48 27.90
C PHE A 146 37.44 6.92 26.91
N ALA A 147 36.18 7.37 27.02
CA ALA A 147 35.14 7.05 26.06
C ALA A 147 34.15 8.21 25.92
N ALA A 148 33.68 8.44 24.69
CA ALA A 148 32.63 9.39 24.39
C ALA A 148 31.75 8.89 23.25
N THR A 149 30.50 9.34 23.18
CA THR A 149 29.65 9.05 22.02
C THR A 149 29.01 10.31 21.46
N ARG A 150 28.84 10.35 20.13
CA ARG A 150 28.17 11.47 19.46
C ARG A 150 27.31 11.00 18.29
N PRO A 151 26.09 11.56 18.09
CA PRO A 151 25.31 11.28 16.89
C PRO A 151 26.08 11.58 15.61
N VAL A 152 26.01 10.68 14.64
CA VAL A 152 26.48 10.96 13.28
C VAL A 152 25.45 11.88 12.63
N THR A 153 25.86 13.05 12.13
CA THR A 153 24.95 14.11 11.64
C THR A 153 25.33 14.71 10.29
N ALA A 154 26.48 14.32 9.73
CA ALA A 154 27.02 14.88 8.49
C ALA A 154 27.66 13.80 7.60
N LEU A 155 27.44 13.93 6.29
CA LEU A 155 28.03 13.09 5.25
C LEU A 155 29.48 13.47 4.94
N GLY A 156 30.30 12.49 4.56
CA GLY A 156 31.65 12.71 4.05
C GLY A 156 32.70 11.81 4.69
N THR A 157 33.96 12.05 4.35
CA THR A 157 35.12 11.39 4.96
C THR A 157 35.68 12.30 6.05
N PHE A 158 35.63 11.84 7.30
CA PHE A 158 36.11 12.59 8.46
C PHE A 158 37.41 12.00 8.97
N VAL A 159 38.33 12.87 9.37
CA VAL A 159 39.52 12.51 10.14
C VAL A 159 39.26 12.90 11.58
N PHE A 160 39.56 12.00 12.52
CA PHE A 160 39.45 12.22 13.96
C PHE A 160 40.81 12.11 14.63
N VAL A 161 41.07 12.97 15.61
CA VAL A 161 42.25 12.94 16.48
C VAL A 161 41.80 13.22 17.91
N ALA A 162 42.30 12.44 18.86
CA ALA A 162 42.15 12.73 20.28
C ALA A 162 43.37 13.54 20.73
N THR A 163 43.14 14.53 21.59
CA THR A 163 44.22 15.32 22.20
C THR A 163 44.01 15.55 23.69
N THR A 164 45.12 15.70 24.41
CA THR A 164 45.16 16.33 25.74
C THR A 164 45.73 17.74 25.59
N GLY A 165 45.23 18.70 26.37
CA GLY A 165 45.60 20.12 26.25
C GLY A 165 44.84 20.83 25.10
N GLY A 166 45.55 21.12 24.01
CA GLY A 166 45.09 21.96 22.90
C GLY A 166 44.43 21.24 21.71
N ALA A 167 44.22 21.97 20.62
CA ALA A 167 43.71 21.41 19.37
C ALA A 167 44.87 20.82 18.55
N PRO A 168 44.64 19.87 17.62
CA PRO A 168 45.74 19.32 16.83
C PRO A 168 46.48 20.42 16.05
N GLY A 169 47.80 20.51 16.25
CA GLY A 169 48.71 21.51 15.71
C GLY A 169 48.93 22.75 16.60
N SER A 170 48.50 22.76 17.87
CA SER A 170 48.73 23.91 18.78
C SER A 170 50.14 23.96 19.39
N GLY A 171 50.90 22.86 19.30
CA GLY A 171 52.30 22.74 19.72
C GLY A 171 52.49 22.34 21.18
N ASP A 172 51.42 22.36 21.97
CA ASP A 172 51.37 21.95 23.39
C ASP A 172 50.55 20.68 23.60
N GLU A 173 49.96 20.12 22.54
CA GLU A 173 49.08 18.96 22.62
C GLU A 173 49.82 17.63 22.49
N ILE A 174 49.30 16.62 23.16
CA ILE A 174 49.61 15.22 22.88
C ILE A 174 48.47 14.68 22.04
N ALA A 175 48.78 14.19 20.85
CA ALA A 175 47.80 13.77 19.86
C ALA A 175 47.86 12.27 19.56
N SER A 176 46.70 11.65 19.37
CA SER A 176 46.62 10.30 18.83
C SER A 176 46.97 10.26 17.34
N ALA A 177 47.28 9.07 16.82
CA ALA A 177 47.25 8.84 15.37
C ALA A 177 45.86 9.21 14.79
N PRO A 178 45.80 9.78 13.57
CA PRO A 178 44.54 10.15 12.94
C PRO A 178 43.73 8.91 12.53
N VAL A 179 42.43 8.91 12.81
CA VAL A 179 41.50 7.86 12.39
C VAL A 179 40.55 8.41 11.32
N GLN A 180 40.56 7.80 10.14
CA GLN A 180 39.65 8.16 9.05
C GLN A 180 38.37 7.34 9.09
N VAL A 181 37.23 7.99 8.90
CA VAL A 181 35.91 7.37 8.89
C VAL A 181 35.09 7.90 7.72
N GLN A 182 34.58 6.99 6.91
CA GLN A 182 33.59 7.31 5.87
C GLN A 182 32.17 7.27 6.45
N VAL A 183 31.44 8.36 6.26
CA VAL A 183 30.01 8.43 6.55
C VAL A 183 29.22 8.36 5.25
N ALA A 184 28.24 7.46 5.19
CA ALA A 184 27.30 7.31 4.08
C ALA A 184 25.96 8.00 4.37
N ASP A 185 25.15 8.18 3.33
CA ASP A 185 23.79 8.71 3.49
C ASP A 185 22.82 7.57 3.83
N SER A 186 21.87 7.84 4.72
CA SER A 186 20.73 6.95 4.89
C SER A 186 19.68 7.28 3.85
N THR A 187 19.12 6.29 3.18
CA THR A 187 18.20 6.53 2.06
C THR A 187 16.97 5.64 2.16
N ILE A 188 15.91 6.07 1.48
CA ILE A 188 14.70 5.27 1.29
C ILE A 188 14.35 5.19 -0.19
N THR A 189 13.95 3.99 -0.61
CA THR A 189 13.50 3.72 -1.97
C THR A 189 12.04 3.29 -1.97
N LEU A 190 11.36 3.61 -3.08
CA LEU A 190 10.05 3.08 -3.41
C LEU A 190 10.15 2.42 -4.78
N ASP A 191 9.87 1.12 -4.81
CA ASP A 191 9.90 0.31 -6.02
C ASP A 191 8.87 0.85 -7.03
N ARG A 192 9.07 0.55 -8.32
CA ARG A 192 8.09 0.93 -9.34
C ARG A 192 6.84 0.05 -9.18
N PRO A 193 5.68 0.60 -8.80
CA PRO A 193 4.45 -0.19 -8.76
C PRO A 193 3.94 -0.44 -10.19
N ALA A 194 2.98 -1.35 -10.32
CA ALA A 194 2.27 -1.53 -11.58
C ALA A 194 1.67 -0.19 -12.07
N ALA A 195 2.00 0.21 -13.30
CA ALA A 195 1.62 1.51 -13.85
C ALA A 195 0.09 1.67 -13.97
N ARG A 196 -0.61 0.57 -14.27
CA ARG A 196 -2.07 0.51 -14.41
C ARG A 196 -2.63 -0.55 -13.48
N VAL A 197 -3.59 -0.16 -12.65
CA VAL A 197 -4.22 -1.05 -11.67
C VAL A 197 -5.74 -0.97 -11.80
N ASP A 198 -6.41 -2.11 -11.69
CA ASP A 198 -7.87 -2.17 -11.53
C ASP A 198 -8.29 -1.20 -10.41
N ALA A 199 -9.17 -0.26 -10.73
CA ALA A 199 -9.60 0.79 -9.81
C ALA A 199 -10.16 0.25 -8.47
N LEU A 200 -10.67 -0.99 -8.43
CA LEU A 200 -11.23 -1.61 -7.24
C LEU A 200 -10.28 -2.56 -6.50
N LYS A 201 -9.07 -2.80 -7.03
CA LYS A 201 -8.03 -3.54 -6.32
C LYS A 201 -7.15 -2.61 -5.49
N ASN A 202 -6.61 -3.12 -4.39
CA ASN A 202 -5.63 -2.41 -3.57
C ASN A 202 -4.24 -2.97 -3.90
N PRO A 203 -3.42 -2.28 -4.70
CA PRO A 203 -2.08 -2.76 -5.02
C PRO A 203 -1.18 -2.69 -3.79
N SER A 204 -0.12 -3.51 -3.81
CA SER A 204 0.95 -3.46 -2.82
C SER A 204 2.07 -2.55 -3.30
N LEU A 205 2.49 -1.64 -2.43
CA LEU A 205 3.66 -0.78 -2.61
C LEU A 205 4.80 -1.34 -1.75
N THR A 206 5.99 -1.46 -2.34
CA THR A 206 7.18 -2.01 -1.68
C THR A 206 8.36 -1.08 -1.86
N GLY A 207 9.34 -1.22 -0.97
CA GLY A 207 10.60 -0.52 -1.05
C GLY A 207 11.48 -0.90 0.13
N SER A 208 12.60 -0.18 0.29
CA SER A 208 13.55 -0.44 1.36
C SER A 208 14.17 0.83 1.91
N VAL A 209 14.65 0.71 3.15
CA VAL A 209 15.50 1.70 3.82
C VAL A 209 16.93 1.17 3.85
N VAL A 210 17.88 2.05 3.54
CA VAL A 210 19.31 1.80 3.66
C VAL A 210 19.85 2.74 4.73
N PRO A 211 20.62 2.25 5.72
CA PRO A 211 20.94 0.85 5.96
C PRO A 211 19.73 0.03 6.41
N ALA A 212 19.76 -1.27 6.10
CA ALA A 212 18.74 -2.24 6.46
C ALA A 212 18.57 -2.33 7.98
N ARG A 213 17.35 -2.10 8.45
CA ARG A 213 17.00 -2.05 9.87
C ARG A 213 15.53 -2.43 10.04
N ARG A 214 15.23 -3.24 11.05
CA ARG A 214 13.86 -3.56 11.46
C ARG A 214 13.20 -2.38 12.17
N GLY A 215 11.89 -2.25 12.01
CA GLY A 215 11.07 -1.33 12.82
C GLY A 215 11.17 0.14 12.43
N VAL A 216 11.81 0.49 11.31
CA VAL A 216 11.82 1.86 10.81
C VAL A 216 10.40 2.23 10.38
N SER A 217 9.86 3.31 10.97
CA SER A 217 8.55 3.84 10.61
C SER A 217 8.58 4.54 9.26
N VAL A 218 7.90 3.95 8.27
CA VAL A 218 7.81 4.44 6.90
C VAL A 218 6.41 4.97 6.62
N HIS A 219 6.37 6.25 6.23
CA HIS A 219 5.19 6.91 5.71
C HIS A 219 5.05 6.62 4.22
N VAL A 220 3.89 6.13 3.81
CA VAL A 220 3.47 6.12 2.41
C VAL A 220 2.55 7.30 2.20
N ASP A 221 3.06 8.30 1.47
CA ASP A 221 2.38 9.55 1.20
C ASP A 221 1.71 9.53 -0.17
N VAL A 222 0.60 10.28 -0.29
CA VAL A 222 -0.10 10.52 -1.55
C VAL A 222 -0.18 12.02 -1.80
N ARG A 223 0.04 12.42 -3.05
CA ARG A 223 -0.12 13.82 -3.46
C ARG A 223 -1.61 14.19 -3.54
N VAL A 224 -2.01 15.22 -2.80
CA VAL A 224 -3.34 15.83 -2.80
C VAL A 224 -3.17 17.31 -3.11
N GLY A 225 -3.62 17.73 -4.30
CA GLY A 225 -3.28 19.04 -4.83
C GLY A 225 -1.77 19.17 -5.04
N THR A 226 -1.16 20.18 -4.42
CA THR A 226 0.28 20.41 -4.51
C THR A 226 1.09 19.68 -3.43
N ARG A 227 0.44 19.19 -2.36
CA ARG A 227 1.12 18.66 -1.15
C ARG A 227 1.02 17.15 -1.04
N PHE A 228 2.03 16.53 -0.46
CA PHE A 228 1.99 15.12 -0.04
C PHE A 228 1.35 15.02 1.35
N ARG A 229 0.50 14.01 1.54
CA ARG A 229 -0.18 13.72 2.80
C ARG A 229 0.02 12.26 3.15
N LEU A 230 0.24 11.99 4.43
CA LEU A 230 0.33 10.63 4.96
C LEU A 230 -0.97 9.87 4.64
N HIS A 231 -0.84 8.72 3.98
CA HIS A 231 -1.96 7.82 3.73
C HIS A 231 -1.85 6.53 4.54
N ARG A 232 -0.64 5.99 4.66
CA ARG A 232 -0.40 4.74 5.39
C ARG A 232 0.94 4.80 6.11
N LEU A 233 0.96 4.35 7.36
CA LEU A 233 2.17 4.10 8.13
C LEU A 233 2.43 2.58 8.14
N VAL A 234 3.68 2.18 7.90
CA VAL A 234 4.16 0.79 7.97
C VAL A 234 5.54 0.75 8.60
N THR A 235 6.01 -0.44 8.98
CA THR A 235 7.36 -0.65 9.51
C THR A 235 8.18 -1.57 8.62
N THR A 236 9.49 -1.41 8.64
CA THR A 236 10.42 -2.28 7.93
C THR A 236 10.67 -3.62 8.64
N ASP A 237 11.00 -4.65 7.87
CA ASP A 237 11.54 -5.92 8.35
C ASP A 237 13.06 -5.85 8.62
N GLU A 238 13.68 -6.98 8.97
CA GLU A 238 15.12 -7.09 9.28
C GLU A 238 16.01 -6.70 8.10
N ALA A 239 15.56 -6.95 6.87
CA ALA A 239 16.25 -6.53 5.66
C ALA A 239 15.99 -5.06 5.29
N GLY A 240 15.31 -4.30 6.16
CA GLY A 240 14.94 -2.91 5.90
C GLY A 240 13.85 -2.74 4.86
N ARG A 241 13.15 -3.82 4.46
CA ARG A 241 12.11 -3.77 3.44
C ARG A 241 10.76 -3.46 4.07
N PHE A 242 9.91 -2.73 3.35
CA PHE A 242 8.54 -2.46 3.77
C PHE A 242 7.54 -2.84 2.69
N ARG A 243 6.31 -3.13 3.12
CA ARG A 243 5.17 -3.40 2.26
C ARG A 243 3.95 -2.66 2.78
N ALA A 244 3.27 -1.92 1.90
CA ALA A 244 2.04 -1.20 2.22
C ALA A 244 0.93 -1.49 1.21
N THR A 245 -0.29 -1.71 1.70
CA THR A 245 -1.49 -1.82 0.84
C THR A 245 -2.03 -0.42 0.51
N PHE A 246 -2.24 -0.13 -0.77
CA PHE A 246 -2.68 1.18 -1.24
C PHE A 246 -4.19 1.22 -1.52
N SER A 247 -4.97 1.84 -0.63
CA SER A 247 -6.43 1.95 -0.76
C SER A 247 -6.91 3.33 -1.22
N TYR A 248 -6.03 4.34 -1.28
CA TYR A 248 -6.40 5.70 -1.68
C TYR A 248 -7.01 5.75 -3.08
N GLY A 249 -8.07 6.55 -3.22
CA GLY A 249 -8.74 6.79 -4.50
C GLY A 249 -9.44 5.56 -5.09
N LYS A 250 -9.73 4.54 -4.29
CA LYS A 250 -10.42 3.32 -4.75
C LYS A 250 -11.69 3.68 -5.53
N GLY A 251 -11.85 3.05 -6.68
CA GLY A 251 -12.92 3.28 -7.64
C GLY A 251 -12.72 4.51 -8.55
N LYS A 252 -12.00 5.55 -8.12
CA LYS A 252 -11.81 6.77 -8.91
C LYS A 252 -10.71 6.59 -9.96
N LEU A 253 -11.09 6.78 -11.23
CA LEU A 253 -10.19 6.67 -12.38
C LEU A 253 -9.27 7.89 -12.48
N ALA A 254 -8.05 7.79 -11.94
CA ALA A 254 -7.06 8.87 -11.95
C ALA A 254 -5.63 8.33 -11.80
N GLY A 255 -4.66 9.21 -12.04
CA GLY A 255 -3.27 9.00 -11.64
C GLY A 255 -3.04 9.49 -10.21
N TYR A 256 -2.30 8.73 -9.42
CA TYR A 256 -1.95 9.06 -8.04
C TYR A 256 -0.44 9.05 -7.90
N SER A 257 0.13 10.19 -7.54
CA SER A 257 1.55 10.29 -7.19
C SER A 257 1.75 9.88 -5.74
N VAL A 258 2.64 8.93 -5.52
CA VAL A 258 2.95 8.34 -4.22
C VAL A 258 4.45 8.39 -3.97
N ARG A 259 4.85 8.48 -2.72
CA ARG A 259 6.25 8.36 -2.29
C ARG A 259 6.32 7.72 -0.92
N ALA A 260 7.50 7.25 -0.54
CA ALA A 260 7.79 6.78 0.80
C ALA A 260 8.71 7.77 1.50
N THR A 261 8.50 8.01 2.79
CA THR A 261 9.38 8.83 3.62
C THR A 261 9.61 8.18 4.98
N HIS A 262 10.74 8.45 5.62
CA HIS A 262 10.93 8.18 7.05
C HIS A 262 11.64 9.34 7.72
N ARG A 263 11.47 9.49 9.02
CA ARG A 263 12.16 10.54 9.78
C ARG A 263 13.61 10.12 10.01
N ALA A 264 14.56 11.03 9.84
CA ALA A 264 15.94 10.86 10.28
C ALA A 264 15.96 10.80 11.82
N THR A 265 16.80 9.94 12.40
CA THR A 265 16.89 9.80 13.86
C THR A 265 17.72 10.92 14.47
N ASN A 266 18.85 11.25 13.84
CA ASN A 266 19.81 12.21 14.36
C ASN A 266 19.57 13.64 13.87
N ARG A 267 18.56 13.88 13.02
CA ARG A 267 18.27 15.18 12.42
C ARG A 267 16.78 15.43 12.32
N ASP A 268 16.37 16.69 12.42
CA ASP A 268 14.98 17.09 12.15
C ASP A 268 14.72 17.23 10.65
N ARG A 269 14.84 16.12 9.93
CA ARG A 269 14.56 16.03 8.49
C ARG A 269 13.90 14.70 8.14
N TRP A 270 13.39 14.62 6.92
CA TRP A 270 12.81 13.40 6.38
C TRP A 270 13.68 12.89 5.22
N GLU A 271 13.92 11.58 5.21
CA GLU A 271 14.37 10.90 4.02
C GLU A 271 13.18 10.67 3.09
N ILE A 272 13.37 10.96 1.80
CA ILE A 272 12.30 11.01 0.81
C ILE A 272 12.68 10.16 -0.40
N SER A 273 11.83 9.20 -0.75
CA SER A 273 12.02 8.40 -1.94
C SER A 273 11.71 9.20 -3.21
N GLY A 274 12.15 8.67 -4.36
CA GLY A 274 11.59 9.09 -5.64
C GLY A 274 10.06 8.96 -5.67
N THR A 275 9.38 9.88 -6.35
CA THR A 275 7.93 9.83 -6.55
C THR A 275 7.58 8.81 -7.63
N ARG A 276 6.54 8.00 -7.39
CA ARG A 276 5.97 7.05 -8.34
C ARG A 276 4.54 7.43 -8.68
N THR A 277 4.08 7.13 -9.88
CA THR A 277 2.70 7.38 -10.30
C THR A 277 2.00 6.05 -10.57
N LEU A 278 0.84 5.87 -9.95
CA LEU A 278 -0.04 4.73 -10.16
C LEU A 278 -1.33 5.20 -10.81
N ARG A 279 -1.76 4.55 -11.89
CA ARG A 279 -3.01 4.88 -12.58
C ARG A 279 -4.08 3.84 -12.26
N ARG A 280 -5.16 4.27 -11.58
CA ARG A 280 -6.37 3.44 -11.46
C ARG A 280 -7.13 3.51 -12.78
N VAL A 281 -7.37 2.35 -13.38
CA VAL A 281 -8.01 2.21 -14.69
C VAL A 281 -9.29 1.37 -14.60
N ALA A 282 -10.18 1.59 -15.55
CA ALA A 282 -11.38 0.79 -15.72
C ALA A 282 -10.97 -0.60 -16.23
N VAL A 283 -11.34 -1.64 -15.47
CA VAL A 283 -11.14 -3.04 -15.83
C VAL A 283 -12.42 -3.77 -15.47
N LEU A 284 -12.98 -4.55 -16.40
CA LEU A 284 -14.23 -5.27 -16.19
C LEU A 284 -14.10 -6.31 -15.05
N ASN A 285 -12.95 -6.99 -14.96
CA ASN A 285 -12.63 -7.96 -13.90
C ASN A 285 -13.80 -8.90 -13.58
N ALA A 286 -14.37 -9.48 -14.64
CA ALA A 286 -15.51 -10.39 -14.56
C ALA A 286 -15.05 -11.74 -14.00
N VAL A 287 -15.66 -12.14 -12.90
CA VAL A 287 -15.49 -13.45 -12.26
C VAL A 287 -16.82 -14.18 -12.39
N VAL A 288 -16.79 -15.37 -12.96
CA VAL A 288 -17.98 -16.18 -13.23
C VAL A 288 -17.96 -17.38 -12.30
N THR A 289 -19.07 -17.62 -11.61
CA THR A 289 -19.28 -18.82 -10.79
C THR A 289 -20.59 -19.49 -11.20
N PRO A 290 -20.72 -20.82 -11.04
CA PRO A 290 -22.03 -21.48 -11.12
C PRO A 290 -23.03 -20.79 -10.20
N THR A 291 -24.29 -20.68 -10.63
CA THR A 291 -25.34 -20.08 -9.80
C THR A 291 -25.79 -21.09 -8.75
N THR A 292 -25.81 -20.67 -7.49
CA THR A 292 -26.29 -21.50 -6.38
C THR A 292 -27.78 -21.24 -6.09
N ALA A 293 -28.42 -22.13 -5.32
CA ALA A 293 -29.78 -21.87 -4.84
C ALA A 293 -29.87 -20.57 -4.01
N ALA A 294 -28.82 -20.24 -3.25
CA ALA A 294 -28.74 -19.00 -2.47
C ALA A 294 -28.68 -17.75 -3.37
N ASP A 295 -28.00 -17.82 -4.53
CA ASP A 295 -27.93 -16.70 -5.47
C ASP A 295 -29.30 -16.33 -6.06
N VAL A 296 -30.26 -17.26 -6.11
CA VAL A 296 -31.60 -17.07 -6.70
C VAL A 296 -32.74 -17.36 -5.73
N ALA A 297 -32.48 -17.35 -4.42
CA ALA A 297 -33.45 -17.70 -3.38
C ALA A 297 -34.79 -16.94 -3.46
N LYS A 298 -34.81 -15.73 -4.04
CA LYS A 298 -36.03 -14.91 -4.22
C LYS A 298 -36.45 -14.76 -5.68
N THR A 299 -35.63 -15.20 -6.63
CA THR A 299 -35.89 -15.06 -8.08
C THR A 299 -36.19 -16.37 -8.78
N TYR A 300 -36.00 -17.52 -8.12
CA TYR A 300 -36.35 -18.84 -8.62
C TYR A 300 -37.44 -19.47 -7.75
N ARG A 301 -38.31 -20.27 -8.38
CA ARG A 301 -39.29 -21.13 -7.73
C ARG A 301 -39.57 -22.37 -8.59
N LYS A 302 -40.18 -23.41 -8.03
CA LYS A 302 -40.60 -24.59 -8.81
C LYS A 302 -41.51 -24.15 -9.97
N GLY A 303 -41.27 -24.71 -11.16
CA GLY A 303 -41.99 -24.33 -12.40
C GLY A 303 -41.32 -23.24 -13.23
N CYS A 304 -40.19 -22.69 -12.77
CA CYS A 304 -39.36 -21.83 -13.61
C CYS A 304 -38.71 -22.66 -14.74
N PRO A 305 -38.62 -22.11 -15.97
CA PRO A 305 -38.16 -22.86 -17.13
C PRO A 305 -36.67 -23.20 -17.09
N VAL A 306 -35.89 -22.46 -16.30
CA VAL A 306 -34.45 -22.63 -16.16
C VAL A 306 -34.08 -22.65 -14.68
N GLY A 307 -33.45 -23.74 -14.24
CA GLY A 307 -32.95 -23.90 -12.88
C GLY A 307 -31.57 -23.27 -12.67
N PRO A 308 -31.12 -23.12 -11.39
CA PRO A 308 -29.81 -22.55 -11.06
C PRO A 308 -28.63 -23.20 -11.79
N SER A 309 -28.70 -24.51 -12.04
CA SER A 309 -27.64 -25.28 -12.74
C SER A 309 -27.40 -24.86 -14.20
N LYS A 310 -28.32 -24.10 -14.80
CA LYS A 310 -28.23 -23.56 -16.17
C LYS A 310 -27.95 -22.05 -16.19
N LEU A 311 -27.72 -21.45 -15.02
CA LEU A 311 -27.41 -20.04 -14.84
C LEU A 311 -25.97 -19.86 -14.35
N SER A 312 -25.39 -18.71 -14.66
CA SER A 312 -24.10 -18.28 -14.12
C SER A 312 -24.20 -16.92 -13.43
N THR A 313 -23.54 -16.80 -12.28
CA THR A 313 -23.41 -15.55 -11.53
C THR A 313 -22.12 -14.84 -11.95
N ILE A 314 -22.25 -13.71 -12.63
CA ILE A 314 -21.14 -12.87 -13.05
C ILE A 314 -20.96 -11.73 -12.04
N ARG A 315 -19.79 -11.70 -11.39
CA ARG A 315 -19.35 -10.57 -10.57
C ARG A 315 -18.38 -9.72 -11.38
N MET A 316 -18.78 -8.51 -11.76
CA MET A 316 -17.98 -7.63 -12.62
C MET A 316 -17.96 -6.20 -12.12
N ASN A 317 -16.94 -5.46 -12.54
CA ASN A 317 -16.84 -4.04 -12.26
C ASN A 317 -17.61 -3.25 -13.32
N PHE A 318 -18.21 -2.13 -12.94
CA PHE A 318 -18.90 -1.22 -13.85
C PHE A 318 -18.60 0.25 -13.52
N PHE A 319 -18.75 1.13 -14.50
CA PHE A 319 -18.66 2.57 -14.28
C PHE A 319 -19.99 3.11 -13.77
N GLY A 320 -19.97 3.68 -12.57
CA GLY A 320 -21.16 4.18 -11.89
C GLY A 320 -21.65 5.50 -12.46
N ARG A 321 -22.94 5.80 -12.25
CA ARG A 321 -23.48 7.15 -12.51
C ARG A 321 -22.82 8.25 -11.67
N ASP A 322 -22.21 7.91 -10.56
CA ASP A 322 -21.38 8.78 -9.72
C ASP A 322 -19.96 9.00 -10.28
N LYS A 323 -19.66 8.46 -11.47
CA LYS A 323 -18.37 8.51 -12.16
C LYS A 323 -17.23 7.79 -11.41
N VAL A 324 -17.58 6.82 -10.56
CA VAL A 324 -16.65 5.95 -9.84
C VAL A 324 -16.87 4.51 -10.28
N MET A 325 -15.83 3.69 -10.29
CA MET A 325 -15.97 2.25 -10.53
C MET A 325 -16.63 1.57 -9.33
N HIS A 326 -17.54 0.65 -9.62
CA HIS A 326 -18.25 -0.20 -8.65
C HIS A 326 -18.15 -1.66 -9.04
N ARG A 327 -18.51 -2.56 -8.12
CA ARG A 327 -18.63 -4.00 -8.41
C ARG A 327 -20.08 -4.43 -8.26
N GLY A 328 -20.56 -5.16 -9.26
CA GLY A 328 -21.93 -5.63 -9.38
C GLY A 328 -22.03 -7.13 -9.57
N VAL A 329 -23.28 -7.61 -9.56
CA VAL A 329 -23.67 -9.00 -9.73
C VAL A 329 -24.76 -9.09 -10.80
N LEU A 330 -24.53 -9.88 -11.84
CA LEU A 330 -25.49 -10.18 -12.90
C LEU A 330 -25.64 -11.70 -12.99
N ILE A 331 -26.87 -12.20 -12.99
CA ILE A 331 -27.17 -13.63 -13.16
C ILE A 331 -27.84 -13.81 -14.51
N VAL A 332 -27.31 -14.67 -15.36
CA VAL A 332 -27.79 -14.92 -16.73
C VAL A 332 -27.67 -16.40 -17.08
N ARG A 333 -28.24 -16.82 -18.20
CA ARG A 333 -28.05 -18.16 -18.78
C ARG A 333 -26.54 -18.40 -19.02
N THR A 334 -26.04 -19.58 -18.67
CA THR A 334 -24.60 -19.86 -18.67
C THR A 334 -23.94 -19.71 -20.04
N ASP A 335 -24.65 -20.07 -21.11
CA ASP A 335 -24.21 -19.95 -22.49
C ASP A 335 -24.14 -18.49 -23.00
N LEU A 336 -24.80 -17.53 -22.33
CA LEU A 336 -24.77 -16.11 -22.67
C LEU A 336 -23.72 -15.29 -21.90
N VAL A 337 -22.91 -15.95 -21.07
CA VAL A 337 -21.83 -15.30 -20.31
C VAL A 337 -20.81 -14.60 -21.23
N PRO A 338 -20.35 -15.19 -22.35
CA PRO A 338 -19.41 -14.53 -23.26
C PRO A 338 -19.94 -13.19 -23.80
N GLU A 339 -21.19 -13.15 -24.25
CA GLU A 339 -21.90 -11.98 -24.79
C GLU A 339 -21.99 -10.89 -23.71
N MET A 340 -22.39 -11.26 -22.49
CA MET A 340 -22.44 -10.31 -21.37
C MET A 340 -21.05 -9.72 -21.09
N LYS A 341 -19.99 -10.52 -21.10
CA LYS A 341 -18.63 -10.01 -20.88
C LYS A 341 -18.18 -9.06 -21.99
N ARG A 342 -18.48 -9.35 -23.26
CA ARG A 342 -18.17 -8.46 -24.39
C ARG A 342 -18.94 -7.15 -24.29
N SER A 343 -20.27 -7.24 -24.16
CA SER A 343 -21.19 -6.12 -24.07
C SER A 343 -20.90 -5.17 -22.90
N PHE A 344 -20.77 -5.67 -21.67
CA PHE A 344 -20.39 -4.83 -20.53
C PHE A 344 -18.94 -4.34 -20.62
N GLY A 345 -18.06 -5.08 -21.30
CA GLY A 345 -16.69 -4.66 -21.59
C GLY A 345 -16.62 -3.46 -22.54
N GLU A 346 -17.40 -3.47 -23.62
CA GLU A 346 -17.58 -2.34 -24.55
C GLU A 346 -18.21 -1.14 -23.84
N GLY A 347 -19.32 -1.36 -23.14
CA GLY A 347 -19.98 -0.33 -22.34
C GLY A 347 -19.03 0.31 -21.34
N LEU A 348 -18.20 -0.48 -20.64
CA LEU A 348 -17.21 0.04 -19.70
C LEU A 348 -16.12 0.88 -20.38
N ARG A 349 -15.62 0.46 -21.54
CA ARG A 349 -14.62 1.23 -22.32
C ARG A 349 -15.17 2.58 -22.76
N ALA A 350 -16.42 2.60 -23.21
CA ALA A 350 -17.16 3.83 -23.51
C ALA A 350 -17.62 4.62 -22.26
N ARG A 351 -17.33 4.11 -21.05
CA ARG A 351 -17.78 4.67 -19.77
C ARG A 351 -19.30 4.87 -19.70
N PHE A 352 -20.05 3.93 -20.28
CA PHE A 352 -21.50 3.89 -20.14
C PHE A 352 -21.86 3.75 -18.65
N PRO A 353 -22.65 4.68 -18.08
CA PRO A 353 -22.84 4.72 -16.65
C PRO A 353 -24.01 3.83 -16.22
N ILE A 354 -23.72 2.87 -15.35
CA ILE A 354 -24.72 1.99 -14.73
C ILE A 354 -25.01 2.51 -13.33
N ALA A 355 -26.29 2.64 -12.96
CA ALA A 355 -26.64 3.16 -11.64
C ALA A 355 -26.34 2.16 -10.52
N LYS A 356 -26.71 0.90 -10.71
CA LYS A 356 -26.60 -0.17 -9.72
C LYS A 356 -26.67 -1.52 -10.42
N MET A 357 -26.05 -2.55 -9.84
CA MET A 357 -26.12 -3.92 -10.32
C MET A 357 -25.98 -4.86 -9.11
N LYS A 358 -27.04 -4.94 -8.29
CA LYS A 358 -27.14 -5.78 -7.11
C LYS A 358 -27.91 -7.05 -7.46
N ASN A 359 -27.61 -8.14 -6.74
CA ASN A 359 -28.38 -9.37 -6.85
C ASN A 359 -29.87 -9.07 -6.54
N PRO A 360 -30.81 -9.41 -7.43
CA PRO A 360 -32.25 -9.21 -7.24
C PRO A 360 -32.84 -9.74 -5.91
N ASN A 361 -32.17 -10.69 -5.24
CA ASN A 361 -32.59 -11.19 -3.93
C ASN A 361 -32.73 -10.09 -2.88
N VAL A 362 -31.94 -9.01 -2.95
CA VAL A 362 -32.05 -7.88 -2.01
C VAL A 362 -33.36 -7.10 -2.15
N TYR A 363 -34.12 -7.38 -3.21
CA TYR A 363 -35.42 -6.80 -3.52
C TYR A 363 -36.54 -7.85 -3.49
N ASP A 364 -36.29 -9.03 -2.92
CA ASP A 364 -37.24 -10.15 -2.87
C ASP A 364 -37.70 -10.62 -4.26
N GLY A 365 -36.88 -10.42 -5.31
CA GLY A 365 -37.27 -10.69 -6.70
C GLY A 365 -38.39 -9.78 -7.22
N ASN A 366 -38.80 -8.75 -6.48
CA ASN A 366 -39.86 -7.83 -6.86
C ASN A 366 -39.36 -6.85 -7.94
N ASP A 367 -39.98 -6.94 -9.11
CA ASP A 367 -39.56 -6.19 -10.31
C ASP A 367 -39.81 -4.66 -10.19
N PRO A 368 -40.98 -4.18 -9.73
CA PRO A 368 -41.17 -2.76 -9.42
C PRO A 368 -40.16 -2.18 -8.42
N ARG A 369 -39.82 -2.90 -7.35
CA ARG A 369 -38.82 -2.46 -6.36
C ARG A 369 -37.42 -2.36 -6.98
N GLN A 370 -37.06 -3.30 -7.86
CA GLN A 370 -35.79 -3.25 -8.60
C GLN A 370 -35.70 -2.07 -9.55
N MET A 371 -36.76 -1.83 -10.33
CA MET A 371 -36.87 -0.67 -11.22
C MET A 371 -36.76 0.64 -10.45
N ALA A 372 -37.54 0.79 -9.38
CA ALA A 372 -37.49 1.98 -8.51
C ALA A 372 -36.10 2.18 -7.87
N ALA A 373 -35.41 1.09 -7.52
CA ALA A 373 -34.03 1.12 -7.03
C ALA A 373 -32.97 1.37 -8.11
N ASN A 374 -33.38 1.51 -9.37
CA ASN A 374 -32.53 1.71 -10.55
C ASN A 374 -31.50 0.58 -10.74
N ASN A 375 -31.90 -0.66 -10.48
CA ASN A 375 -31.05 -1.83 -10.52
C ASN A 375 -30.94 -2.40 -11.94
N THR A 376 -29.74 -2.49 -12.49
CA THR A 376 -29.46 -3.36 -13.64
C THR A 376 -29.50 -4.81 -13.18
N SER A 377 -30.30 -5.64 -13.85
CA SER A 377 -30.53 -7.04 -13.45
C SER A 377 -30.71 -7.95 -14.67
N GLY A 378 -30.58 -9.26 -14.44
CA GLY A 378 -30.78 -10.32 -15.44
C GLY A 378 -31.88 -11.27 -15.00
N PHE A 379 -31.52 -12.49 -14.59
CA PHE A 379 -32.47 -13.53 -14.20
C PHE A 379 -33.44 -13.09 -13.10
N ASN A 380 -34.73 -13.21 -13.40
CA ASN A 380 -35.84 -13.08 -12.45
C ASN A 380 -37.03 -13.87 -12.97
N CYS A 381 -37.35 -15.02 -12.38
CA CYS A 381 -38.42 -15.87 -12.85
C CYS A 381 -39.80 -15.29 -12.50
N ARG A 382 -40.48 -14.75 -13.51
CA ARG A 382 -41.80 -14.14 -13.38
C ARG A 382 -42.59 -14.25 -14.69
N LYS A 383 -43.90 -14.11 -14.59
CA LYS A 383 -44.73 -13.85 -15.77
C LYS A 383 -44.43 -12.46 -16.35
N VAL A 384 -44.81 -12.22 -17.59
CA VAL A 384 -44.74 -10.90 -18.21
C VAL A 384 -45.69 -9.96 -17.46
N VAL A 385 -45.24 -8.74 -17.18
CA VAL A 385 -46.08 -7.72 -16.52
C VAL A 385 -47.27 -7.40 -17.43
N GLY A 386 -48.48 -7.61 -16.94
CA GLY A 386 -49.72 -7.42 -17.72
C GLY A 386 -50.05 -8.55 -18.71
N ASN A 387 -49.32 -9.68 -18.68
CA ASN A 387 -49.69 -10.91 -19.38
C ASN A 387 -49.31 -12.15 -18.54
N PRO A 388 -50.22 -12.67 -17.69
CA PRO A 388 -49.94 -13.80 -16.81
C PRO A 388 -49.73 -15.13 -17.55
N TYR A 389 -50.10 -15.22 -18.84
CA TYR A 389 -49.96 -16.41 -19.65
C TYR A 389 -48.58 -16.53 -20.31
N ALA A 390 -47.85 -15.43 -20.45
CA ALA A 390 -46.52 -15.41 -21.02
C ALA A 390 -45.44 -15.42 -19.93
N GLN A 391 -44.42 -16.25 -20.12
CA GLN A 391 -43.24 -16.24 -19.26
C GLN A 391 -42.30 -15.10 -19.69
N SER A 392 -41.76 -14.33 -18.74
CA SER A 392 -40.81 -13.28 -19.07
C SER A 392 -39.48 -13.88 -19.57
N PRO A 393 -38.82 -13.27 -20.57
CA PRO A 393 -37.45 -13.61 -20.99
C PRO A 393 -36.45 -13.67 -19.82
N HIS A 394 -36.61 -12.81 -18.80
CA HIS A 394 -35.81 -12.85 -17.58
C HIS A 394 -35.87 -14.20 -16.85
N SER A 395 -36.94 -14.98 -17.04
CA SER A 395 -37.10 -16.30 -16.43
C SER A 395 -36.26 -17.38 -17.11
N TYR A 396 -35.77 -17.12 -18.31
CA TYR A 396 -34.87 -18.01 -19.04
C TYR A 396 -33.39 -17.60 -18.84
N GLY A 397 -33.14 -16.49 -18.14
CA GLY A 397 -31.80 -15.91 -18.00
C GLY A 397 -31.27 -15.28 -19.29
N THR A 398 -32.14 -15.01 -20.26
CA THR A 398 -31.78 -14.53 -21.61
C THR A 398 -32.03 -13.05 -21.82
N ALA A 399 -32.35 -12.33 -20.75
CA ALA A 399 -32.62 -10.90 -20.81
C ALA A 399 -31.94 -10.13 -19.69
N ILE A 400 -31.71 -8.84 -19.95
CA ILE A 400 -31.20 -7.88 -18.99
C ILE A 400 -31.98 -6.57 -19.07
N ASP A 401 -32.13 -5.92 -17.92
CA ASP A 401 -32.65 -4.56 -17.81
C ASP A 401 -31.51 -3.65 -17.33
N VAL A 402 -31.34 -2.49 -17.96
CA VAL A 402 -30.20 -1.60 -17.69
C VAL A 402 -30.62 -0.23 -17.20
N THR A 403 -30.29 0.09 -15.94
CA THR A 403 -30.52 1.41 -15.32
C THR A 403 -31.96 1.92 -15.56
N PRO A 404 -32.98 1.23 -14.99
CA PRO A 404 -34.41 1.45 -15.26
C PRO A 404 -34.91 2.90 -15.19
N VAL A 405 -34.36 3.73 -14.30
CA VAL A 405 -34.81 5.14 -14.19
C VAL A 405 -34.40 5.95 -15.42
N GLN A 406 -33.22 5.72 -16.00
CA GLN A 406 -32.79 6.43 -17.21
C GLN A 406 -33.38 5.78 -18.48
N ASN A 407 -33.82 4.54 -18.37
CA ASN A 407 -34.31 3.71 -19.46
C ASN A 407 -35.67 3.11 -19.10
N PRO A 408 -36.72 3.93 -18.96
CA PRO A 408 -37.99 3.46 -18.44
C PRO A 408 -38.73 2.55 -19.42
N TYR A 409 -39.61 1.72 -18.87
CA TYR A 409 -40.59 0.92 -19.60
C TYR A 409 -41.95 1.64 -19.66
N ARG A 410 -42.60 1.63 -20.83
CA ARG A 410 -43.98 2.09 -21.00
C ARG A 410 -44.92 0.89 -21.12
N ASP A 411 -45.80 0.74 -20.15
CA ASP A 411 -46.78 -0.34 -20.17
C ASP A 411 -47.93 -0.10 -21.19
N ARG A 412 -48.79 -1.10 -21.34
CA ARG A 412 -49.93 -1.08 -22.27
C ARG A 412 -50.97 0.00 -21.96
N THR A 413 -51.04 0.50 -20.71
CA THR A 413 -51.91 1.62 -20.30
C THR A 413 -51.28 2.98 -20.59
N GLY A 414 -50.02 2.99 -21.02
CA GLY A 414 -49.24 4.18 -21.30
C GLY A 414 -48.47 4.73 -20.09
N LYS A 415 -48.52 4.05 -18.94
CA LYS A 415 -47.79 4.43 -17.73
C LYS A 415 -46.30 4.09 -17.85
N TRP A 416 -45.45 4.96 -17.31
CA TRP A 416 -44.00 4.78 -17.28
C TRP A 416 -43.54 4.15 -15.97
N TRP A 417 -42.66 3.16 -16.06
CA TRP A 417 -42.06 2.45 -14.94
C TRP A 417 -40.52 2.55 -14.99
N PRO A 418 -39.86 2.85 -13.87
CA PRO A 418 -40.44 3.38 -12.63
C PRO A 418 -40.97 4.81 -12.83
N GLU A 419 -41.79 5.33 -11.91
CA GLU A 419 -42.38 6.68 -12.02
C GLU A 419 -41.29 7.77 -12.22
N ALA A 420 -40.18 7.67 -11.49
CA ALA A 420 -39.04 8.58 -11.64
C ALA A 420 -38.43 8.56 -13.07
N GLY A 421 -38.68 7.51 -13.84
CA GLY A 421 -38.23 7.36 -15.22
C GLY A 421 -39.03 8.17 -16.23
N LYS A 422 -40.23 8.68 -15.88
CA LYS A 422 -41.06 9.53 -16.75
C LYS A 422 -40.31 10.78 -17.26
N ALA A 423 -39.30 11.26 -16.52
CA ALA A 423 -38.42 12.36 -16.89
C ALA A 423 -37.36 12.01 -17.96
N TYR A 424 -37.29 10.74 -18.38
CA TYR A 424 -36.35 10.20 -19.37
C TYR A 424 -37.06 9.58 -20.59
N ARG A 425 -38.37 9.83 -20.73
CA ARG A 425 -39.17 9.34 -21.86
C ARG A 425 -38.75 9.97 -23.19
N ASP A 426 -38.41 11.26 -23.16
CA ASP A 426 -37.97 11.99 -24.35
C ASP A 426 -36.52 11.62 -24.62
N ARG A 427 -36.26 11.02 -25.79
CA ARG A 427 -34.95 10.46 -26.16
C ARG A 427 -34.05 11.42 -26.92
N THR A 428 -34.50 12.67 -27.11
CA THR A 428 -33.77 13.70 -27.87
C THR A 428 -33.69 15.00 -27.06
N PRO A 429 -32.48 15.42 -26.64
CA PRO A 429 -31.22 14.69 -26.71
C PRO A 429 -31.15 13.55 -25.68
N LEU A 430 -30.30 12.54 -25.93
CA LEU A 430 -29.99 11.53 -24.92
C LEU A 430 -29.18 12.14 -23.78
N ARG A 431 -29.61 11.90 -22.54
CA ARG A 431 -28.95 12.33 -21.30
C ARG A 431 -28.04 11.21 -20.77
N PHE A 432 -27.12 11.57 -19.88
CA PHE A 432 -26.17 10.63 -19.26
C PHE A 432 -26.87 9.41 -18.62
N GLY A 433 -26.56 8.22 -19.14
CA GLY A 433 -27.13 6.92 -18.72
C GLY A 433 -28.35 6.44 -19.52
N MET A 434 -28.82 7.22 -20.50
CA MET A 434 -29.84 6.78 -21.44
C MET A 434 -29.21 5.92 -22.55
N LEU A 435 -29.85 4.80 -22.84
CA LEU A 435 -29.54 3.92 -23.98
C LEU A 435 -30.11 4.47 -25.28
N GLY A 436 -29.27 4.61 -26.29
CA GLY A 436 -29.69 4.90 -27.66
C GLY A 436 -29.26 3.78 -28.59
N THR A 437 -29.73 3.83 -29.83
CA THR A 437 -29.27 2.90 -30.88
C THR A 437 -27.75 2.92 -31.10
N ARG A 438 -27.09 4.04 -30.75
CA ARG A 438 -25.63 4.26 -30.85
C ARG A 438 -24.89 4.24 -29.50
N SER A 439 -25.54 3.77 -28.43
CA SER A 439 -24.83 3.54 -27.18
C SER A 439 -23.98 2.28 -27.31
N ALA A 440 -22.69 2.34 -26.97
CA ALA A 440 -21.76 1.20 -27.13
C ALA A 440 -22.30 -0.12 -26.52
N LEU A 441 -22.99 -0.05 -25.38
CA LEU A 441 -23.63 -1.21 -24.77
C LEU A 441 -24.79 -1.74 -25.64
N THR A 442 -25.62 -0.86 -26.19
CA THR A 442 -26.75 -1.23 -27.07
C THR A 442 -26.26 -1.81 -28.38
N GLU A 443 -25.25 -1.21 -29.02
CA GLU A 443 -24.66 -1.71 -30.26
C GLU A 443 -24.08 -3.10 -30.06
N GLN A 444 -23.20 -3.27 -29.06
CA GLN A 444 -22.57 -4.57 -28.81
C GLN A 444 -23.58 -5.67 -28.43
N LEU A 445 -24.60 -5.37 -27.61
CA LEU A 445 -25.65 -6.34 -27.30
C LEU A 445 -26.42 -6.76 -28.56
N ARG A 446 -26.72 -5.81 -29.46
CA ARG A 446 -27.42 -6.10 -30.71
C ARG A 446 -26.56 -6.92 -31.66
N ASP A 447 -25.27 -6.62 -31.76
CA ASP A 447 -24.31 -7.42 -32.54
C ASP A 447 -24.18 -8.85 -31.98
N ASP A 448 -24.32 -9.00 -30.66
CA ASP A 448 -24.37 -10.29 -29.96
C ASP A 448 -25.74 -11.00 -30.06
N GLY A 449 -26.69 -10.50 -30.86
CA GLY A 449 -27.98 -11.16 -31.13
C GLY A 449 -29.11 -10.82 -30.16
N PHE A 450 -28.94 -9.78 -29.33
CA PHE A 450 -30.03 -9.27 -28.49
C PHE A 450 -30.91 -8.27 -29.26
N PHE A 451 -32.21 -8.41 -29.10
CA PHE A 451 -33.15 -7.37 -29.49
C PHE A 451 -33.29 -6.34 -28.37
N TRP A 452 -33.25 -5.05 -28.73
CA TRP A 452 -33.46 -3.96 -27.78
C TRP A 452 -34.93 -3.54 -27.73
N GLY A 453 -35.56 -3.67 -26.56
CA GLY A 453 -36.98 -3.33 -26.31
C GLY A 453 -37.32 -1.87 -26.56
N GLY A 454 -36.31 -0.98 -26.60
CA GLY A 454 -36.48 0.41 -27.02
C GLY A 454 -37.01 0.56 -28.45
N LEU A 455 -36.92 -0.49 -29.27
CA LEU A 455 -37.45 -0.53 -30.64
C LEU A 455 -38.92 -0.99 -30.75
N TRP A 456 -39.55 -1.48 -29.68
CA TRP A 456 -40.97 -1.87 -29.70
C TRP A 456 -41.94 -0.69 -29.90
N SER A 457 -43.01 -0.91 -30.66
CA SER A 457 -44.09 0.06 -30.86
C SER A 457 -45.44 -0.64 -31.05
N PRO A 458 -46.45 -0.40 -30.19
CA PRO A 458 -46.39 0.33 -28.91
C PRO A 458 -45.58 -0.43 -27.84
N GLY A 459 -45.45 0.14 -26.63
CA GLY A 459 -44.83 -0.57 -25.49
C GLY A 459 -43.30 -0.48 -25.42
N ARG A 460 -42.74 0.71 -25.66
CA ARG A 460 -41.29 0.98 -25.57
C ARG A 460 -40.75 0.51 -24.22
N ASP A 461 -39.74 -0.35 -24.24
CA ASP A 461 -39.03 -0.80 -23.05
C ASP A 461 -37.54 -0.47 -23.16
N TYR A 462 -37.15 0.74 -22.76
CA TYR A 462 -35.80 1.23 -23.03
C TYR A 462 -34.70 0.50 -22.24
N GLN A 463 -35.03 -0.09 -21.09
CA GLN A 463 -34.08 -0.83 -20.26
C GLN A 463 -33.77 -2.21 -20.83
N HIS A 464 -34.71 -2.77 -21.59
CA HIS A 464 -34.77 -4.20 -21.83
C HIS A 464 -34.00 -4.66 -23.07
N PHE A 465 -33.25 -5.74 -22.90
CA PHE A 465 -32.65 -6.52 -23.98
C PHE A 465 -32.97 -7.98 -23.79
N GLU A 466 -33.37 -8.66 -24.86
CA GLU A 466 -33.62 -10.10 -24.87
C GLU A 466 -32.90 -10.78 -26.02
N TYR A 467 -32.27 -11.91 -25.75
CA TYR A 467 -31.60 -12.72 -26.77
C TYR A 467 -32.64 -13.37 -27.68
N ARG A 468 -32.50 -13.21 -29.01
CA ARG A 468 -33.45 -13.72 -30.00
C ARG A 468 -32.83 -14.63 -31.07
N ARG A 469 -31.55 -14.98 -30.94
CA ARG A 469 -30.82 -15.71 -31.97
C ARG A 469 -30.75 -17.22 -31.70
#